data_AF-F3Y7J0-F1
#
_entry.id   AF-F3Y7J0-F1
#
_cell.length_a   1.000
_cell.length_b   1.000
_cell.length_c   1.000
_cell.angle_alpha   90.00
_cell.angle_beta   90.00
_cell.angle_gamma   90.00
#
_symmetry.space_group_name_H-M   'P 1'
#
loop_
_entity.id
_entity.type
_entity.pdbx_description
1 polymer ?
#
loop_
_entity_poly.entity_id
_entity_poly.type
_entity_poly.pdbx_seq_one_letter_code
_entity_poly.pdbx_strand_id
1 'polypeptide(L)' 'MAKNINQPIAYPIFTFRWLAIHGLAVPTVFFLGGITAMQFIQR' A
#
# COMPACT_ATOMS: atom_id res chain seq x y z
N MET A 1 0.07 -1.82 39.75
CA MET A 1 -0.58 -1.20 38.56
C MET A 1 -1.48 -2.27 37.92
N ALA A 2 -2.80 -2.09 37.97
CA ALA A 2 -3.73 -3.05 37.39
C ALA A 2 -3.76 -2.90 35.86
N LYS A 3 -3.62 -4.00 35.12
CA LYS A 3 -3.73 -4.02 33.66
C LYS A 3 -5.18 -3.70 33.28
N ASN A 4 -5.41 -2.55 32.64
CA ASN A 4 -6.73 -2.20 32.12
C ASN A 4 -7.02 -3.08 30.90
N ILE A 5 -7.99 -3.99 31.02
CA ILE A 5 -8.34 -4.97 29.99
C ILE A 5 -9.21 -4.39 28.86
N ASN A 6 -9.70 -3.15 29.00
CA ASN A 6 -10.57 -2.49 28.03
C ASN A 6 -9.78 -1.66 26.99
N GLN A 7 -8.47 -1.85 26.90
CA GLN A 7 -7.64 -1.19 25.89
C GLN A 7 -7.83 -1.91 24.54
N PRO A 8 -8.21 -1.21 23.45
CA PRO A 8 -8.34 -1.84 22.14
C PRO A 8 -7.00 -2.38 21.64
N ILE A 9 -7.00 -3.63 21.15
CA ILE A 9 -5.82 -4.27 20.55
C ILE A 9 -5.81 -3.98 19.06
N ALA A 10 -4.75 -3.32 18.57
CA ALA A 10 -4.55 -3.09 17.14
C ALA A 10 -3.89 -4.33 16.51
N TYR A 11 -4.50 -4.84 15.43
CA TYR A 11 -3.95 -5.93 14.63
C TYR A 11 -3.43 -5.39 13.29
N PRO A 12 -2.26 -5.86 12.81
CA PRO A 12 -1.73 -5.45 11.52
C PRO A 12 -2.58 -5.97 10.34
N ILE A 13 -2.64 -5.21 9.25
CA ILE A 13 -3.54 -5.44 8.10
C ILE A 13 -2.98 -6.45 7.06
N PHE A 14 -1.83 -7.08 7.31
CA PHE A 14 -1.09 -7.94 6.36
C PHE A 14 -1.74 -9.32 6.08
N THR A 15 -2.96 -9.30 5.53
CA THR A 15 -3.63 -10.50 4.99
C THR A 15 -3.10 -10.85 3.61
N PHE A 16 -3.25 -12.10 3.17
CA PHE A 16 -2.90 -12.51 1.80
C PHE A 16 -3.63 -11.68 0.74
N ARG A 17 -4.89 -11.35 0.96
CA ARG A 17 -5.65 -10.46 0.07
C ARG A 17 -5.00 -9.08 -0.03
N TRP A 18 -4.56 -8.51 1.11
CA TRP A 18 -3.87 -7.22 1.12
C TRP A 18 -2.57 -7.29 0.32
N LEU A 19 -1.76 -8.33 0.52
CA LEU A 19 -0.50 -8.54 -0.21
C LEU A 19 -0.73 -8.73 -1.70
N ALA A 20 -1.71 -9.55 -2.11
CA ALA A 20 -2.03 -9.80 -3.51
C ALA A 20 -2.45 -8.51 -4.24
N ILE A 21 -3.30 -7.69 -3.61
CA ILE A 21 -3.73 -6.41 -4.17
C ILE A 21 -2.54 -5.44 -4.27
N HIS A 22 -1.78 -5.27 -3.19
CA HIS A 22 -0.68 -4.29 -3.18
C HIS A 22 0.51 -4.70 -4.05
N GLY A 23 0.78 -6.00 -4.17
CA GLY A 23 1.81 -6.53 -5.05
C GLY A 23 1.58 -6.21 -6.53
N LEU A 24 0.31 -6.03 -6.95
CA LEU A 24 -0.03 -5.59 -8.30
C LEU A 24 -0.24 -4.07 -8.37
N ALA A 25 -1.09 -3.53 -7.48
CA ALA A 25 -1.54 -2.14 -7.56
C ALA A 25 -0.40 -1.13 -7.36
N VAL A 26 0.53 -1.38 -6.41
CA VAL A 26 1.62 -0.43 -6.13
C VAL A 26 2.57 -0.30 -7.34
N PRO A 27 3.10 -1.39 -7.93
CA PRO A 27 3.87 -1.28 -9.17
C PRO A 27 3.07 -0.68 -10.32
N THR A 28 1.78 -1.02 -10.49
CA THR A 28 0.96 -0.45 -11.56
C THR A 28 0.88 1.07 -11.48
N VAL A 29 0.58 1.64 -10.31
CA VAL A 29 0.50 3.10 -10.14
C VAL A 29 1.87 3.76 -10.40
N PHE A 30 2.96 3.14 -9.95
CA PHE A 30 4.32 3.61 -10.22
C PHE A 30 4.59 3.70 -11.74
N PHE A 31 4.30 2.63 -12.48
CA PHE A 31 4.52 2.59 -13.93
C PHE A 31 3.61 3.54 -14.69
N LEU A 32 2.35 3.70 -14.28
CA LEU A 32 1.45 4.68 -14.88
C LEU A 32 2.03 6.10 -14.77
N GLY A 33 2.51 6.49 -13.59
CA GLY A 33 3.19 7.77 -13.40
C GLY A 33 4.42 7.94 -14.30
N GLY A 34 5.24 6.89 -14.43
CA GLY A 34 6.39 6.88 -15.34
C GLY A 34 6.00 7.05 -16.81
N ILE A 35 4.99 6.32 -17.28
CA ILE A 35 4.49 6.38 -18.66
C ILE A 35 3.88 7.76 -18.95
N THR A 36 3.16 8.35 -17.98
CA THR A 36 2.64 9.71 -18.09
C THR A 36 3.77 10.72 -18.24
N ALA A 37 4.86 10.60 -17.48
CA ALA A 37 6.03 11.47 -17.63
C ALA A 37 6.67 11.34 -19.02
N MET A 38 6.70 10.14 -19.59
CA MET A 38 7.25 9.91 -20.95
C MET A 38 6.50 10.69 -22.03
N GLN A 39 5.21 10.98 -21.84
CA GLN A 39 4.43 11.76 -22.82
C GLN A 39 4.94 13.19 -23.02
N PHE A 40 5.75 13.71 -22.09
CA PHE A 40 6.26 15.08 -22.11
C PHE A 40 7.76 15.17 -22.38
N ILE A 41 8.42 14.06 -22.71
CA ILE A 41 9.84 14.07 -23.11
C ILE A 41 9.98 14.77 -24.46
N GLN A 42 10.84 15.78 -24.53
CA GLN A 42 11.21 16.48 -25.75
C GLN A 42 12.60 16.03 -26.23
N ARG A 43 12.86 16.13 -27.54
CA ARG A 43 14.12 15.75 -28.19
C ARG A 43 15.09 16.92 -28.32
#